data_AF-A0A0E3QKV9-F1
#
_entry.id   AF-A0A0E3QKV9-F1
#
_cell.length_a   1.000
_cell.length_b   1.000
_cell.length_c   1.000
_cell.angle_alpha   90.00
_cell.angle_beta   90.00
_cell.angle_gamma   90.00
#
_symmetry.space_group_name_H-M   'P 1'
#
loop_
_entity.id
_entity.type
_entity.pdbx_description
1 polymer ?
#
loop_
_entity_poly.entity_id
_entity_poly.type
_entity_poly.pdbx_seq_one_letter_code
_entity_poly.pdbx_strand_id
1 'polypeptide(L)'
;MKAGVLILGLLLLALVDIVSASSPYGSIDVYYNDKILPGKEIAKPVLKIGEPFNVGINLTVYQKCYVSVMLSEIGDNDFEIITGSTSKMKDYGTEILDENSTKMYEWTVRPTGNWAGGSIPINLVYQINDFETVESLVEGKFTIAYCAISNEHYQGETPTSEQPASKNQPTSKKPASDNSSSSASAPAYSLVTAISALVLVFLRLSRQ
;
A
#
# COMPACT_ATOMS: atom_id res chain seq x y z
N MET A 1 36.30 18.93 -15.82
CA MET A 1 34.89 18.78 -16.25
C MET A 1 34.19 17.51 -15.74
N LYS A 2 34.81 16.65 -14.89
CA LYS A 2 34.20 15.37 -14.47
C LYS A 2 33.52 15.40 -13.08
N ALA A 3 33.89 16.33 -12.19
CA ALA A 3 33.31 16.45 -10.85
C ALA A 3 31.92 17.13 -10.82
N GLY A 4 31.70 18.15 -11.66
CA GLY A 4 30.42 18.88 -11.70
C GLY A 4 29.24 18.03 -12.22
N VAL A 5 29.50 17.10 -13.14
CA VAL A 5 28.47 16.20 -13.69
C VAL A 5 28.05 15.14 -12.66
N LEU A 6 28.98 14.64 -11.84
CA LEU A 6 28.70 13.70 -10.76
C LEU A 6 27.86 14.33 -9.64
N ILE A 7 28.14 15.59 -9.28
CA ILE A 7 27.37 16.33 -8.27
C ILE A 7 25.96 16.65 -8.77
N LEU A 8 25.82 17.01 -10.06
CA LEU A 8 24.51 17.29 -10.66
C LEU A 8 23.65 16.02 -10.77
N GLY A 9 24.24 14.86 -11.09
CA GLY A 9 23.56 13.57 -11.11
C GLY A 9 23.10 13.12 -9.71
N LEU A 10 23.89 13.39 -8.66
CA LEU A 10 23.52 13.08 -7.28
C LEU A 10 22.41 14.01 -6.74
N LEU A 11 22.42 15.28 -7.15
CA LEU A 11 21.40 16.27 -6.79
C LEU A 11 20.05 15.96 -7.46
N LEU A 12 20.05 15.42 -8.68
CA LEU A 12 18.85 15.00 -9.41
C LEU A 12 18.20 13.74 -8.80
N LEU A 13 18.97 12.85 -8.17
CA LEU A 13 18.44 11.68 -7.45
C LEU A 13 17.79 12.04 -6.11
N ALA A 14 18.04 13.25 -5.58
CA ALA A 14 17.47 13.72 -4.32
C ALA A 14 16.13 14.46 -4.49
N LEU A 15 15.66 14.65 -5.73
CA LEU A 15 14.40 15.34 -6.07
C LEU A 15 13.28 14.36 -6.45
N VAL A 16 13.24 13.19 -5.79
CA VAL A 16 12.03 12.35 -5.86
C VAL A 16 11.01 13.02 -4.95
N ASP A 17 10.13 13.84 -5.55
CA ASP A 17 8.97 14.38 -4.86
C ASP A 17 8.07 13.21 -4.43
N ILE A 18 8.21 12.79 -3.18
CA ILE A 18 7.31 11.83 -2.55
C ILE A 18 5.92 12.48 -2.53
N VAL A 19 4.86 11.76 -2.97
CA VAL A 19 3.48 12.26 -2.78
C VAL A 19 3.32 12.43 -1.29
N SER A 20 3.15 13.67 -0.86
CA SER A 20 2.66 13.91 0.47
C SER A 20 1.45 14.82 0.38
N ALA A 21 0.26 14.29 0.65
CA ALA A 21 -0.84 15.16 1.02
C ALA A 21 -0.51 15.69 2.41
N SER A 22 0.13 16.86 2.45
CA SER A 22 0.61 17.49 3.68
C SER A 22 -0.31 18.64 4.08
N SER A 23 -0.58 18.70 5.38
CA SER A 23 -1.27 19.77 6.07
C SER A 23 -0.43 20.17 7.28
N PRO A 24 -0.76 21.28 7.97
CA PRO A 24 -0.13 21.59 9.24
C PRO A 24 -0.28 20.52 10.33
N TYR A 25 -1.18 19.55 10.13
CA TYR A 25 -1.56 18.54 11.13
C TYR A 25 -1.05 17.14 10.81
N GLY A 26 -0.57 16.91 9.59
CA GLY A 26 -0.07 15.60 9.18
C GLY A 26 0.21 15.49 7.69
N SER A 27 0.78 14.37 7.30
CA SER A 27 1.22 14.04 5.94
C SER A 27 0.88 12.60 5.56
N ILE A 28 0.57 12.37 4.29
CA ILE A 28 0.17 11.05 3.78
C ILE A 28 1.01 10.65 2.58
N ASP A 29 1.67 9.50 2.67
CA ASP A 29 2.26 8.80 1.54
C ASP A 29 1.32 7.69 1.05
N VAL A 30 1.17 7.52 -0.26
CA VAL A 30 0.20 6.59 -0.86
C VAL A 30 0.89 5.40 -1.50
N TYR A 31 0.32 4.21 -1.33
CA TYR A 31 0.87 2.94 -1.81
C TYR A 31 -0.12 2.18 -2.68
N TYR A 32 0.39 1.54 -3.72
CA TYR A 32 -0.30 0.55 -4.54
C TYR A 32 0.59 -0.67 -4.73
N ASN A 33 0.13 -1.86 -4.35
CA ASN A 33 0.90 -3.11 -4.37
C ASN A 33 2.32 -2.94 -3.79
N ASP A 34 2.39 -2.44 -2.55
CA ASP A 34 3.61 -2.22 -1.75
C ASP A 34 4.58 -1.18 -2.33
N LYS A 35 4.20 -0.49 -3.41
CA LYS A 35 5.00 0.57 -4.04
C LYS A 35 4.41 1.92 -3.74
N ILE A 36 5.27 2.84 -3.29
CA ILE A 36 4.91 4.23 -3.12
C ILE A 36 4.56 4.84 -4.49
N LEU A 37 3.43 5.54 -4.56
CA LEU A 37 3.07 6.36 -5.70
C LEU A 37 3.75 7.74 -5.52
N PRO A 38 4.38 8.33 -6.57
CA PRO A 38 5.03 9.65 -6.51
C PRO A 38 4.14 10.83 -6.96
N GLY A 39 4.35 12.02 -6.38
CA GLY A 39 3.65 13.28 -6.68
C GLY A 39 2.11 13.32 -6.57
N LYS A 40 1.40 13.19 -7.68
CA LYS A 40 -0.08 13.12 -7.77
C LYS A 40 -0.53 11.91 -8.60
N GLU A 41 0.34 10.91 -8.70
CA GLU A 41 0.08 9.73 -9.49
C GLU A 41 -1.08 8.93 -8.91
N ILE A 42 -1.91 8.40 -9.80
CA ILE A 42 -3.04 7.53 -9.46
C ILE A 42 -2.76 6.20 -10.14
N ALA A 43 -2.81 5.10 -9.41
CA ALA A 43 -2.65 3.78 -9.99
C ALA A 43 -3.75 3.51 -11.02
N LYS A 44 -3.41 2.96 -12.19
CA LYS A 44 -4.39 2.66 -13.25
C LYS A 44 -4.34 1.19 -13.65
N PRO A 45 -4.66 0.27 -12.73
CA PRO A 45 -4.56 -1.15 -13.02
C PRO A 45 -5.67 -1.60 -13.96
N VAL A 46 -5.36 -2.65 -14.72
CA VAL A 46 -6.35 -3.46 -15.43
C VAL A 46 -6.51 -4.75 -14.62
N LEU A 47 -7.69 -4.99 -14.08
CA LEU A 47 -7.98 -6.08 -13.15
C LEU A 47 -9.01 -7.04 -13.74
N LYS A 48 -8.90 -8.32 -13.39
CA LYS A 48 -9.98 -9.31 -13.57
C LYS A 48 -10.97 -9.25 -12.42
N ILE A 49 -12.20 -9.71 -12.64
CA ILE A 49 -13.19 -9.88 -11.58
C ILE A 49 -12.60 -10.81 -10.52
N GLY A 50 -12.60 -10.37 -9.26
CA GLY A 50 -12.04 -11.11 -8.14
C GLY A 50 -10.52 -11.04 -7.98
N GLU A 51 -9.79 -10.33 -8.85
CA GLU A 51 -8.33 -10.18 -8.74
C GLU A 51 -7.96 -9.28 -7.55
N PRO A 52 -7.24 -9.81 -6.54
CA PRO A 52 -6.86 -9.02 -5.38
C PRO A 52 -5.71 -8.06 -5.71
N PHE A 53 -5.74 -6.88 -5.10
CA PHE A 53 -4.66 -5.91 -5.11
C PHE A 53 -4.61 -5.15 -3.78
N ASN A 54 -3.44 -4.59 -3.45
CA ASN A 54 -3.22 -3.84 -2.23
C ASN A 54 -3.23 -2.34 -2.50
N VAL A 55 -3.88 -1.60 -1.61
CA VAL A 55 -3.79 -0.14 -1.51
C VAL A 55 -3.48 0.21 -0.07
N GLY A 56 -2.72 1.28 0.14
CA GLY A 56 -2.41 1.72 1.49
C GLY A 56 -2.03 3.18 1.55
N ILE A 57 -2.07 3.71 2.77
CA ILE A 57 -1.52 5.01 3.11
C ILE A 57 -0.69 4.92 4.38
N ASN A 58 0.44 5.62 4.36
CA ASN A 58 1.23 5.86 5.56
C ASN A 58 0.95 7.28 6.03
N LEU A 59 0.15 7.42 7.09
CA LEU A 59 -0.22 8.71 7.66
C LEU A 59 0.70 9.03 8.84
N THR A 60 1.37 10.18 8.76
CA THR A 60 2.07 10.79 9.90
C THR A 60 1.22 11.93 10.44
N VAL A 61 1.03 12.00 11.76
CA VAL A 61 0.34 13.10 12.43
C VAL A 61 1.32 13.92 13.25
N TYR A 62 1.14 15.24 13.31
CA TYR A 62 2.07 16.16 13.99
C TYR A 62 1.58 16.59 15.38
N GLN A 63 0.41 16.11 15.79
CA GLN A 63 -0.15 16.28 17.12
C GLN A 63 -0.98 15.05 17.49
N LYS A 64 -1.25 14.89 18.78
CA LYS A 64 -2.19 13.88 19.24
C LYS A 64 -3.58 14.20 18.67
N CYS A 65 -4.24 13.20 18.09
CA CYS A 65 -5.49 13.40 17.37
C CYS A 65 -6.31 12.12 17.27
N TYR A 66 -7.58 12.26 16.89
CA TYR A 66 -8.36 11.17 16.33
C TYR A 66 -8.15 11.14 14.82
N VAL A 67 -7.90 9.96 14.27
CA VAL A 67 -7.82 9.74 12.83
C VAL A 67 -8.93 8.79 12.42
N SER A 68 -9.69 9.20 11.41
CA SER A 68 -10.67 8.36 10.74
C SER A 68 -10.27 8.13 9.29
N VAL A 69 -10.31 6.89 8.81
CA VAL A 69 -10.03 6.54 7.41
C VAL A 69 -11.09 5.59 6.86
N MET A 70 -11.37 5.71 5.56
CA MET A 70 -12.16 4.73 4.81
C MET A 70 -11.75 4.66 3.35
N LEU A 71 -11.96 3.50 2.74
CA LEU A 71 -12.06 3.38 1.28
C LEU A 71 -13.49 3.64 0.83
N SER A 72 -13.66 4.35 -0.28
CA SER A 72 -14.95 4.67 -0.87
C SER A 72 -14.97 4.49 -2.38
N GLU A 73 -16.14 4.17 -2.90
CA GLU A 73 -16.44 3.92 -4.30
C GLU A 73 -17.65 4.77 -4.73
N ILE A 74 -17.85 4.94 -6.04
CA ILE A 74 -18.98 5.73 -6.58
C ILE A 74 -20.29 4.92 -6.50
N GLY A 75 -20.26 3.65 -6.94
CA GLY A 75 -21.39 2.73 -6.84
C GLY A 75 -21.45 2.04 -5.48
N ASP A 76 -22.05 0.85 -5.42
CA ASP A 76 -22.19 0.07 -4.20
C ASP A 76 -21.82 -1.40 -4.47
N ASN A 77 -20.93 -1.94 -3.65
CA ASN A 77 -20.42 -3.31 -3.74
C ASN A 77 -19.67 -3.58 -5.06
N ASP A 78 -19.04 -2.56 -5.65
CA ASP A 78 -18.16 -2.73 -6.82
C ASP A 78 -16.79 -3.31 -6.41
N PHE A 79 -16.43 -3.12 -5.14
CA PHE A 79 -15.25 -3.69 -4.53
C PHE A 79 -15.56 -4.36 -3.18
N GLU A 80 -14.79 -5.40 -2.88
CA GLU A 80 -14.81 -6.09 -1.59
C GLU A 80 -13.45 -5.94 -0.92
N ILE A 81 -13.45 -5.57 0.36
CA ILE A 81 -12.24 -5.61 1.18
C ILE A 81 -12.09 -7.04 1.71
N ILE A 82 -10.99 -7.69 1.33
CA ILE A 82 -10.64 -9.03 1.80
C ILE A 82 -10.05 -8.93 3.21
N THR A 83 -9.08 -8.04 3.38
CA THR A 83 -8.42 -7.71 4.65
C THR A 83 -8.08 -6.23 4.66
N GLY A 84 -8.10 -5.57 5.80
CA GLY A 84 -7.57 -4.23 5.89
C GLY A 84 -7.94 -3.48 7.16
N SER A 85 -7.62 -2.19 7.18
CA SER A 85 -7.91 -1.29 8.31
C SER A 85 -9.40 -1.06 8.56
N THR A 86 -10.25 -1.36 7.56
CA THR A 86 -11.71 -1.38 7.68
C THR A 86 -12.24 -2.66 7.05
N SER A 87 -13.41 -3.13 7.49
CA SER A 87 -13.97 -4.41 7.04
C SER A 87 -14.80 -4.33 5.76
N LYS A 88 -15.28 -3.13 5.38
CA LYS A 88 -16.05 -2.91 4.16
C LYS A 88 -15.84 -1.51 3.59
N MET A 89 -16.21 -1.35 2.32
CA MET A 89 -16.24 -0.03 1.67
C MET A 89 -17.22 0.90 2.38
N LYS A 90 -16.90 2.20 2.39
CA LYS A 90 -17.68 3.29 3.00
C LYS A 90 -17.88 3.19 4.52
N ASP A 91 -17.10 2.34 5.19
CA ASP A 91 -17.03 2.29 6.65
C ASP A 91 -15.78 2.98 7.16
N TYR A 92 -15.94 3.85 8.16
CA TYR A 92 -14.83 4.50 8.84
C TYR A 92 -14.24 3.60 9.93
N GLY A 93 -12.92 3.42 9.88
CA GLY A 93 -12.11 3.02 11.03
C GLY A 93 -11.60 4.26 11.73
N THR A 94 -11.75 4.36 13.06
CA THR A 94 -11.26 5.49 13.86
C THR A 94 -10.34 5.02 14.97
N GLU A 95 -9.17 5.64 15.09
CA GLU A 95 -8.22 5.39 16.18
C GLU A 95 -7.59 6.69 16.68
N ILE A 96 -6.98 6.63 17.86
CA ILE A 96 -6.20 7.75 18.41
C ILE A 96 -4.75 7.51 18.01
N LEU A 97 -4.12 8.54 17.44
CA LEU A 97 -2.68 8.54 17.17
C LEU A 97 -1.99 9.56 18.09
N ASP A 98 -0.83 9.18 18.60
CA ASP A 98 0.01 10.06 19.42
C ASP A 98 0.73 11.09 18.54
N GLU A 99 1.17 12.18 19.16
CA GLU A 99 1.95 13.23 18.49
C GLU A 99 3.21 12.67 17.80
N ASN A 100 3.46 13.12 16.57
CA ASN A 100 4.60 12.73 15.74
C ASN A 100 4.67 11.22 15.45
N SER A 101 3.53 10.51 15.56
CA SER A 101 3.44 9.09 15.21
C SER A 101 3.04 8.90 13.75
N THR A 102 3.41 7.74 13.22
CA THR A 102 3.11 7.32 11.86
C THR A 102 2.39 5.98 11.89
N LYS A 103 1.33 5.84 11.11
CA LYS A 103 0.53 4.61 10.99
C LYS A 103 0.29 4.26 9.53
N MET A 104 0.60 3.01 9.19
CA MET A 104 0.19 2.40 7.93
C MET A 104 -1.26 1.91 8.05
N TYR A 105 -2.10 2.38 7.15
CA TYR A 105 -3.42 1.82 6.87
C TYR A 105 -3.36 1.12 5.53
N GLU A 106 -3.77 -0.14 5.48
CA GLU A 106 -3.62 -0.98 4.31
C GLU A 106 -4.87 -1.82 4.11
N TRP A 107 -5.19 -2.07 2.84
CA TRP A 107 -6.30 -2.90 2.42
C TRP A 107 -5.88 -3.78 1.25
N THR A 108 -6.26 -5.04 1.33
CA THR A 108 -6.35 -5.95 0.19
C THR A 108 -7.79 -5.93 -0.31
N VAL A 109 -7.96 -5.56 -1.57
CA VAL A 109 -9.27 -5.31 -2.20
C VAL A 109 -9.38 -6.15 -3.46
N ARG A 110 -10.58 -6.59 -3.81
CA ARG A 110 -10.87 -7.18 -5.13
C ARG A 110 -12.09 -6.54 -5.78
N PRO A 111 -12.11 -6.35 -7.12
CA PRO A 111 -13.31 -5.90 -7.83
C PRO A 111 -14.35 -7.04 -7.90
N THR A 112 -15.62 -6.67 -7.82
CA THR A 112 -16.74 -7.57 -8.07
C THR A 112 -17.11 -7.55 -9.57
N GLY A 113 -18.12 -8.33 -9.96
CA GLY A 113 -18.64 -8.32 -11.33
C GLY A 113 -19.53 -7.12 -11.66
N ASN A 114 -19.86 -6.27 -10.68
CA ASN A 114 -20.87 -5.21 -10.84
C ASN A 114 -20.46 -4.13 -11.85
N TRP A 115 -19.15 -3.89 -12.01
CA TRP A 115 -18.59 -2.90 -12.92
C TRP A 115 -17.71 -3.52 -14.01
N ALA A 116 -17.95 -4.80 -14.34
CA ALA A 116 -17.21 -5.52 -15.37
C ALA A 116 -17.31 -4.83 -16.74
N GLY A 117 -16.18 -4.72 -17.43
CA GLY A 117 -16.04 -3.98 -18.69
C GLY A 117 -15.90 -2.47 -18.54
N GLY A 118 -16.03 -1.93 -17.32
CA GLY A 118 -15.96 -0.50 -17.03
C GLY A 118 -14.63 -0.05 -16.42
N SER A 119 -14.59 1.24 -16.06
CA SER A 119 -13.53 1.81 -15.22
C SER A 119 -14.15 2.57 -14.05
N ILE A 120 -13.60 2.41 -12.85
CA ILE A 120 -14.15 2.97 -11.61
C ILE A 120 -13.03 3.33 -10.63
N PRO A 121 -13.11 4.50 -9.95
CA PRO A 121 -12.14 4.89 -8.94
C PRO A 121 -12.42 4.23 -7.58
N ILE A 122 -11.34 3.89 -6.88
CA ILE A 122 -11.31 3.76 -5.43
C ILE A 122 -10.70 5.03 -4.84
N ASN A 123 -11.45 5.65 -3.94
CA ASN A 123 -11.00 6.83 -3.23
C ASN A 123 -10.70 6.51 -1.78
N LEU A 124 -9.67 7.15 -1.24
CA LEU A 124 -9.49 7.28 0.19
C LEU A 124 -10.25 8.50 0.68
N VAL A 125 -10.87 8.38 1.84
CA VAL A 125 -11.30 9.52 2.65
C VAL A 125 -10.60 9.42 3.99
N TYR A 126 -10.06 10.53 4.46
CA TYR A 126 -9.44 10.63 5.77
C TYR A 126 -9.88 11.91 6.49
N GLN A 127 -9.87 11.85 7.81
CA GLN A 127 -10.17 12.97 8.68
C GLN A 127 -9.23 12.94 9.88
N ILE A 128 -8.69 14.11 10.24
CA ILE A 128 -7.91 14.32 11.47
C ILE A 128 -8.71 15.28 12.34
N ASN A 129 -9.08 14.84 13.54
CA ASN A 129 -9.78 15.65 14.52
C ASN A 129 -8.89 15.95 15.71
N ASP A 130 -9.02 17.15 16.24
CA ASP A 130 -8.35 17.58 17.44
C ASP A 130 -8.70 16.65 18.62
N PHE A 131 -7.71 16.31 19.45
CA PHE A 131 -7.90 15.34 20.53
C PHE A 131 -8.77 15.88 21.67
N GLU A 132 -8.69 17.18 21.98
CA GLU A 132 -9.38 17.77 23.14
C GLU A 132 -10.78 18.25 22.76
N THR A 133 -10.92 18.87 21.60
CA THR A 133 -12.17 19.51 21.14
C THR A 133 -12.99 18.62 20.21
N VAL A 134 -12.39 17.58 19.63
CA VAL A 134 -13.00 16.71 18.62
C VAL A 134 -13.37 17.46 17.33
N GLU A 135 -12.92 18.71 17.18
CA GLU A 135 -13.14 19.51 15.98
C GLU A 135 -12.33 18.96 14.79
N SER A 136 -12.91 19.03 13.60
CA SER A 136 -12.23 18.61 12.38
C SER A 136 -11.13 19.59 12.00
N LEU A 137 -9.89 19.12 12.04
CA LEU A 137 -8.71 19.90 11.65
C LEU A 137 -8.44 19.78 10.15
N VAL A 138 -8.58 18.56 9.63
CA VAL A 138 -8.36 18.23 8.21
C VAL A 138 -9.38 17.20 7.78
N GLU A 139 -9.98 17.42 6.62
CA GLU A 139 -10.72 16.41 5.89
C GLU A 139 -10.13 16.35 4.47
N GLY A 140 -9.91 15.14 3.97
CA GLY A 140 -9.38 14.96 2.63
C GLY A 140 -9.98 13.74 1.93
N LYS A 141 -10.12 13.87 0.61
CA LYS A 141 -10.56 12.80 -0.28
C LYS A 141 -9.75 12.82 -1.55
N PHE A 142 -9.21 11.68 -1.95
CA PHE A 142 -8.50 11.54 -3.23
C PHE A 142 -8.60 10.12 -3.78
N THR A 143 -8.38 9.97 -5.08
CA THR A 143 -8.38 8.67 -5.76
C THR A 143 -7.02 7.98 -5.59
N ILE A 144 -6.99 6.77 -5.02
CA ILE A 144 -5.76 5.97 -4.92
C ILE A 144 -5.55 5.17 -6.22
N ALA A 145 -6.63 4.56 -6.72
CA ALA A 145 -6.60 3.73 -7.91
C ALA A 145 -7.81 4.03 -8.81
N TYR A 146 -7.58 4.07 -10.11
CA TYR A 146 -8.58 4.17 -11.15
C TYR A 146 -8.57 2.86 -11.95
N CYS A 147 -9.39 1.90 -11.50
CA CYS A 147 -9.32 0.52 -11.93
C CYS A 147 -10.14 0.31 -13.21
N ALA A 148 -9.55 -0.31 -14.23
CA ALA A 148 -10.27 -0.88 -15.37
C ALA A 148 -10.57 -2.34 -15.08
N ILE A 149 -11.86 -2.72 -15.01
CA ILE A 149 -12.28 -4.08 -14.65
C ILE A 149 -12.65 -4.81 -15.94
N SER A 150 -11.92 -5.89 -16.26
CA SER A 150 -12.22 -6.74 -17.41
C SER A 150 -13.43 -7.64 -17.15
N ASN A 151 -13.95 -8.28 -18.20
CA ASN A 151 -15.01 -9.29 -18.08
C ASN A 151 -14.46 -10.68 -17.67
N GLU A 152 -13.15 -10.82 -17.55
CA GLU A 152 -12.52 -12.09 -17.18
C GLU A 152 -12.56 -12.29 -15.67
N HIS A 153 -12.62 -13.55 -15.23
CA HIS A 153 -12.55 -13.90 -13.82
C HIS A 153 -11.12 -14.33 -13.46
N TYR A 154 -10.62 -13.82 -12.34
CA TYR A 154 -9.34 -14.22 -11.78
C TYR A 154 -9.39 -15.69 -11.36
N GLN A 155 -8.35 -16.45 -11.72
CA GLN A 155 -8.23 -17.90 -11.42
C GLN A 155 -7.11 -18.22 -10.43
N GLY A 156 -6.41 -17.20 -9.93
CA GLY A 156 -5.35 -17.37 -8.95
C GLY A 156 -5.89 -17.52 -7.53
N GLU A 157 -4.97 -17.74 -6.58
CA GLU A 157 -5.31 -17.81 -5.16
C GLU A 157 -5.73 -16.44 -4.64
N THR A 158 -6.87 -16.39 -3.96
CA THR A 158 -7.29 -15.20 -3.21
C THR A 158 -6.80 -15.31 -1.77
N PRO A 159 -6.17 -14.26 -1.20
CA PRO A 159 -5.86 -14.21 0.22
C PRO A 159 -7.12 -14.52 1.03
N THR A 160 -7.00 -15.41 2.01
CA THR A 160 -8.11 -15.68 2.94
C THR A 160 -7.96 -14.77 4.15
N SER A 161 -9.04 -14.12 4.58
CA SER A 161 -9.04 -13.30 5.80
C SER A 161 -8.81 -14.17 7.03
N GLU A 162 -7.59 -14.23 7.55
CA GLU A 162 -7.32 -14.80 8.86
C GLU A 162 -7.77 -13.81 9.95
N GLN A 163 -8.98 -13.99 10.46
CA GLN A 163 -9.44 -13.28 11.66
C GLN A 163 -8.59 -13.74 12.87
N PRO A 164 -8.05 -12.84 13.72
CA PRO A 164 -7.32 -13.26 14.91
C PRO A 164 -8.24 -14.06 15.85
N ALA A 165 -7.97 -15.35 16.00
CA ALA A 165 -8.68 -16.19 16.95
C ALA A 165 -8.39 -15.68 18.37
N SER A 166 -9.45 -15.26 19.07
CA SER A 166 -9.42 -14.96 20.49
C SER A 166 -8.84 -16.16 21.26
N LYS A 167 -7.72 -15.91 21.93
CA LYS A 167 -6.94 -16.86 22.73
C LYS A 167 -7.79 -17.42 23.88
N ASN A 168 -8.09 -18.72 23.87
CA ASN A 168 -8.29 -19.55 25.06
C ASN A 168 -8.02 -21.04 24.74
N GLN A 169 -7.42 -21.70 25.74
CA GLN A 169 -6.52 -22.87 25.70
C GLN A 169 -7.24 -24.25 25.59
N PRO A 170 -6.56 -25.42 25.70
CA PRO A 170 -6.31 -26.36 24.61
C PRO A 170 -7.06 -27.70 24.77
N THR A 171 -7.15 -28.52 23.72
CA THR A 171 -7.25 -29.97 23.95
C THR A 171 -6.54 -30.79 22.88
N SER A 172 -5.72 -31.69 23.41
CA SER A 172 -4.88 -32.72 22.80
C SER A 172 -5.50 -33.52 21.65
N LYS A 173 -4.71 -33.78 20.58
CA LYS A 173 -4.24 -35.13 20.19
C LYS A 173 -3.39 -35.10 18.90
N LYS A 174 -2.14 -35.59 18.99
CA LYS A 174 -1.35 -36.20 17.90
C LYS A 174 -1.77 -37.70 17.80
N PRO A 175 -1.59 -38.45 16.69
CA PRO A 175 -0.29 -38.76 16.05
C PRO A 175 -0.28 -38.49 14.52
N ALA A 176 0.82 -37.95 13.98
CA ALA A 176 1.88 -38.65 13.24
C ALA A 176 1.48 -39.09 11.80
N SER A 177 2.02 -38.36 10.83
CA SER A 177 2.32 -38.90 9.49
C SER A 177 3.59 -38.23 9.02
N ASP A 178 4.63 -39.05 8.86
CA ASP A 178 5.90 -38.68 8.27
C ASP A 178 5.72 -38.43 6.77
N ASN A 179 6.30 -37.35 6.26
CA ASN A 179 6.78 -37.31 4.88
C ASN A 179 7.90 -36.29 4.77
N SER A 180 9.13 -36.80 4.69
CA SER A 180 10.28 -36.03 4.25
C SER A 180 10.11 -35.69 2.77
N SER A 181 10.28 -34.43 2.40
CA SER A 181 10.74 -34.09 1.07
C SER A 181 11.70 -32.91 1.14
N SER A 182 12.84 -33.13 0.48
CA SER A 182 14.02 -32.27 0.41
C SER A 182 13.69 -30.91 -0.22
N SER A 183 14.00 -29.80 0.46
CA SER A 183 13.96 -28.47 -0.15
C SER A 183 15.23 -28.26 -0.97
N ALA A 184 15.11 -28.27 -2.29
CA ALA A 184 16.14 -27.77 -3.19
C ALA A 184 16.26 -26.24 -3.00
N SER A 185 17.43 -25.79 -2.54
CA SER A 185 17.77 -24.39 -2.43
C SER A 185 17.94 -23.78 -3.83
N ALA A 186 17.09 -22.83 -4.19
CA ALA A 186 17.28 -21.98 -5.36
C ALA A 186 18.35 -20.92 -5.04
N PRO A 187 19.23 -20.55 -5.98
CA PRO A 187 20.29 -19.60 -5.73
C PRO A 187 19.72 -18.20 -5.49
N ALA A 188 19.92 -17.68 -4.29
CA ALA A 188 19.70 -16.28 -3.97
C ALA A 188 20.70 -15.43 -4.76
N TYR A 189 20.24 -14.75 -5.80
CA TYR A 189 21.02 -13.69 -6.46
C TYR A 189 21.15 -12.53 -5.48
N SER A 190 22.30 -12.47 -4.81
CA SER A 190 22.67 -11.38 -3.92
C SER A 190 22.73 -10.06 -4.71
N LEU A 191 21.91 -9.09 -4.28
CA LEU A 191 21.87 -7.69 -4.69
C LEU A 191 23.27 -7.05 -4.78
N VAL A 192 24.22 -7.55 -4.00
CA VAL A 192 25.63 -7.12 -3.98
C VAL A 192 26.33 -7.34 -5.33
N THR A 193 25.93 -8.36 -6.09
CA THR A 193 26.52 -8.67 -7.40
C THR A 193 26.11 -7.66 -8.48
N ALA A 194 24.85 -7.20 -8.45
CA ALA A 194 24.35 -6.20 -9.39
C ALA A 194 24.99 -4.82 -9.18
N ILE A 195 25.23 -4.44 -7.92
CA ILE A 195 25.89 -3.17 -7.56
C ILE A 195 27.35 -3.17 -8.03
N SER A 196 28.06 -4.31 -7.93
CA SER A 196 29.46 -4.42 -8.40
C SER A 196 29.61 -4.30 -9.91
N ALA A 197 28.62 -4.77 -10.69
CA ALA A 197 28.63 -4.63 -12.15
C ALA A 197 28.44 -3.17 -12.60
N LEU A 198 27.60 -2.39 -11.89
CA LEU A 198 27.36 -0.99 -12.21
C LEU A 198 28.62 -0.12 -12.00
N VAL A 199 29.35 -0.34 -10.89
CA VAL A 199 30.58 0.40 -10.56
C VAL A 199 31.67 0.21 -11.63
N LEU A 200 31.78 -1.00 -12.21
CA LEU A 200 32.76 -1.28 -13.26
C LEU A 200 32.45 -0.58 -14.59
N VAL A 201 31.16 -0.41 -14.93
CA VAL A 201 30.75 0.33 -16.13
C VAL A 201 31.07 1.82 -15.99
N PHE A 202 30.78 2.43 -14.83
CA PHE A 202 31.10 3.84 -14.59
C PHE A 202 32.60 4.12 -14.55
N LEU A 203 33.41 3.20 -14.01
CA LEU A 203 34.87 3.35 -14.03
C LEU A 203 35.45 3.28 -15.45
N ARG A 204 34.90 2.42 -16.34
CA ARG A 204 35.34 2.36 -17.74
C ARG A 204 34.98 3.62 -18.53
N LEU A 205 33.78 4.17 -18.35
CA LEU A 205 33.35 5.41 -19.02
C LEU A 205 34.11 6.66 -18.53
N SER A 206 34.58 6.66 -17.28
CA SER A 206 35.38 7.77 -16.75
C SER A 206 36.80 7.87 -17.33
N ARG A 207 37.28 6.81 -18.00
CA ARG A 207 38.64 6.70 -18.57
C ARG A 207 38.72 6.89 -20.09
N GLN A 208 37.58 7.13 -20.75
CA GLN A 208 37.55 7.78 -22.06
C GLN A 208 37.44 9.31 -21.90
#